data_AF-A0A7X2SXG0-F1
#
_entry.id   AF-A0A7X2SXG0-F1
#
_cell.length_a   1.000
_cell.length_b   1.000
_cell.length_c   1.000
_cell.angle_alpha   90.00
_cell.angle_beta   90.00
_cell.angle_gamma   90.00
#
_symmetry.space_group_name_H-M   'P 1'
#
loop_
_entity.id
_entity.type
_entity.pdbx_description
1 polymer ?
#
loop_
_entity_poly.entity_id
_entity_poly.type
_entity_poly.pdbx_seq_one_letter_code
_entity_poly.pdbx_strand_id
1 'polypeptide(L)'
;MLPLQVLFNRTVALEFQLSTDKPADMADVHAVVGQAVSSLLKSGKTAGLQDIIAFLQHQQARSVNGQREVYARAVRIVMSMVN
;
A
#
# COMPACT_ATOMS: atom_id res chain seq x y z
N MET A 1 2.16 -13.61 20.79
CA MET A 1 1.66 -14.05 19.46
C MET A 1 0.24 -13.52 19.31
N LEU A 2 0.03 -12.52 18.46
CA LEU A 2 -1.33 -12.04 18.18
C LEU A 2 -2.02 -13.02 17.21
N PRO A 3 -3.29 -13.37 17.43
CA PRO A 3 -3.99 -14.35 16.61
C PRO A 3 -4.17 -13.81 15.19
N LEU A 4 -3.91 -14.67 14.20
CA LEU A 4 -3.98 -14.40 12.76
C LEU A 4 -5.29 -13.70 12.31
N GLN A 5 -6.37 -13.90 13.08
CA GLN A 5 -7.69 -13.31 12.86
C GLN A 5 -7.70 -11.78 13.01
N VAL A 6 -6.91 -11.21 13.93
CA VAL A 6 -6.83 -9.76 14.14
C VAL A 6 -6.05 -9.08 13.01
N LEU A 7 -5.04 -9.77 12.47
CA LEU A 7 -4.26 -9.30 11.33
C LEU A 7 -5.12 -9.26 10.06
N PHE A 8 -5.96 -10.28 9.86
CA PHE A 8 -6.87 -10.36 8.72
C PHE A 8 -7.91 -9.24 8.74
N ASN A 9 -8.51 -8.98 9.90
CA ASN A 9 -9.58 -7.97 10.04
C ASN A 9 -9.12 -6.54 9.76
N ARG A 10 -7.84 -6.23 10.05
CA ARG A 10 -7.23 -4.92 9.74
C ARG A 10 -6.96 -4.74 8.23
N THR A 11 -6.66 -5.83 7.52
CA THR A 11 -6.50 -5.83 6.07
C THR A 11 -7.85 -5.63 5.37
N VAL A 12 -8.92 -6.31 5.82
CA VAL A 12 -10.25 -6.16 5.20
C VAL A 12 -10.85 -4.76 5.44
N ALA A 13 -10.63 -4.20 6.63
CA ALA A 13 -11.04 -2.83 6.94
C ALA A 13 -10.33 -1.79 6.06
N LEU A 14 -9.07 -2.06 5.69
CA LEU A 14 -8.35 -1.24 4.72
C LEU A 14 -8.99 -1.29 3.33
N GLU A 15 -9.31 -2.50 2.84
CA GLU A 15 -9.93 -2.68 1.53
C GLU A 15 -11.30 -1.99 1.43
N PHE A 16 -12.07 -1.96 2.53
CA PHE A 16 -13.37 -1.28 2.58
C PHE A 16 -13.25 0.25 2.61
N GLN A 17 -12.32 0.80 3.39
CA GLN A 17 -12.14 2.26 3.50
C GLN A 17 -11.49 2.86 2.25
N LEU A 18 -10.78 2.03 1.49
CA LEU A 18 -10.24 2.36 0.17
C LEU A 18 -11.31 2.46 -0.91
N SER A 19 -12.38 1.68 -0.80
CA SER A 19 -13.46 1.48 -1.80
C SER A 19 -14.32 2.72 -2.12
N THR A 20 -13.95 3.92 -1.68
CA THR A 20 -14.73 5.17 -1.89
C THR A 20 -14.34 5.94 -3.16
N ASP A 21 -13.25 5.58 -3.86
CA ASP A 21 -12.85 6.21 -5.13
C ASP A 21 -13.05 5.26 -6.34
N LYS A 22 -12.98 5.77 -7.58
CA LYS A 22 -13.40 5.02 -8.79
C LYS A 22 -12.76 3.62 -8.85
N PRO A 23 -13.53 2.56 -9.15
CA PRO A 23 -13.07 1.17 -9.05
C PRO A 23 -11.90 0.81 -9.97
N ALA A 24 -11.70 1.53 -11.08
CA ALA A 24 -10.58 1.34 -11.98
C ALA A 24 -9.24 1.84 -11.38
N ASP A 25 -9.25 2.98 -10.69
CA ASP A 25 -8.06 3.58 -10.06
C ASP A 25 -7.55 2.76 -8.87
N MET A 26 -8.41 1.93 -8.29
CA MET A 26 -8.10 1.15 -7.09
C MET A 26 -7.32 -0.13 -7.40
N ALA A 27 -7.57 -0.75 -8.56
CA ALA A 27 -6.79 -1.89 -9.03
C ALA A 27 -5.32 -1.51 -9.21
N ASP A 28 -5.05 -0.32 -9.74
CA ASP A 28 -3.69 0.20 -9.91
C ASP A 28 -3.02 0.49 -8.56
N VAL A 29 -3.77 1.05 -7.60
CA VAL A 29 -3.27 1.28 -6.23
C VAL A 29 -2.96 -0.04 -5.52
N HIS A 30 -3.87 -1.03 -5.60
CA HIS A 30 -3.64 -2.37 -5.02
C HIS A 30 -2.45 -3.06 -5.67
N ALA A 31 -2.28 -2.93 -6.99
CA ALA A 31 -1.15 -3.48 -7.71
C ALA A 31 0.18 -2.89 -7.20
N VAL A 32 0.29 -1.56 -7.07
CA VAL A 32 1.55 -0.94 -6.61
C VAL A 32 1.88 -1.24 -5.14
N VAL A 33 0.86 -1.32 -4.28
CA VAL A 33 1.04 -1.72 -2.86
C VAL A 33 1.46 -3.19 -2.78
N GLY A 34 0.81 -4.08 -3.53
CA GLY A 34 1.18 -5.49 -3.61
C GLY A 34 2.60 -5.69 -4.14
N GLN A 35 3.01 -4.90 -5.13
CA GLN A 35 4.38 -4.90 -5.65
C GLN A 35 5.39 -4.46 -4.58
N ALA A 36 5.08 -3.42 -3.80
CA ALA A 36 5.92 -2.94 -2.70
C ALA A 36 6.09 -4.03 -1.62
N VAL A 37 4.98 -4.63 -1.17
CA VAL A 37 5.00 -5.70 -0.17
C VAL A 37 5.78 -6.91 -0.67
N SER A 38 5.51 -7.37 -1.90
CA SER A 38 6.23 -8.50 -2.50
C SER A 38 7.74 -8.22 -2.62
N SER A 39 8.13 -7.01 -3.01
CA SER A 39 9.54 -6.62 -3.15
C SER A 39 10.25 -6.57 -1.79
N LEU A 40 9.60 -6.05 -0.75
CA LEU A 40 10.13 -6.03 0.61
C LEU A 40 10.31 -7.45 1.16
N LEU A 41 9.32 -8.32 0.99
CA LEU A 41 9.41 -9.73 1.42
C LEU A 41 10.50 -10.50 0.68
N LYS A 42 10.65 -10.30 -0.64
CA LYS A 42 11.75 -10.90 -1.43
C LYS A 42 13.13 -10.44 -0.96
N SER A 43 13.24 -9.22 -0.42
CA SER A 43 14.48 -8.71 0.14
C SER A 43 14.80 -9.22 1.55
N GLY A 44 13.94 -10.07 2.13
CA GLY A 44 14.08 -10.57 3.50
C GLY A 44 13.77 -9.53 4.57
N LYS A 45 13.23 -8.37 4.19
CA LYS A 45 12.80 -7.33 5.13
C LYS A 45 11.36 -7.58 5.57
N THR A 46 11.06 -7.25 6.82
CA THR A 46 9.67 -7.14 7.29
C THR A 46 8.97 -6.02 6.55
N ALA A 47 7.84 -6.33 5.92
CA ALA A 47 7.00 -5.35 5.24
C ALA A 47 6.18 -4.55 6.27
N GLY A 48 6.86 -3.72 7.06
CA GLY A 48 6.21 -2.76 7.95
C GLY A 48 5.51 -1.66 7.15
N LEU A 49 4.48 -1.05 7.72
CA LEU A 49 3.78 0.08 7.07
C LEU A 49 4.75 1.22 6.71
N GLN A 50 5.75 1.49 7.56
CA GLN A 50 6.78 2.50 7.29
C GLN A 50 7.69 2.12 6.12
N ASP A 51 8.08 0.84 6.00
CA ASP A 51 8.89 0.34 4.88
C ASP A 51 8.13 0.41 3.56
N ILE A 52 6.83 0.09 3.59
CA ILE A 52 5.93 0.20 2.43
C ILE A 52 5.81 1.66 2.00
N ILE A 53 5.60 2.59 2.95
CA ILE A 53 5.55 4.03 2.65
C ILE A 53 6.85 4.51 2.01
N ALA A 54 8.00 4.15 2.58
CA ALA A 54 9.30 4.54 2.04
C ALA A 54 9.52 4.00 0.62
N PHE A 55 9.13 2.75 0.36
CA PHE A 55 9.20 2.16 -0.98
C PHE A 55 8.31 2.90 -1.99
N LEU A 56 7.05 3.18 -1.61
CA LEU A 56 6.10 3.88 -2.47
C LEU A 56 6.53 5.33 -2.76
N GLN A 57 7.09 6.04 -1.77
CA GLN A 57 7.65 7.39 -1.96
C GLN A 57 8.87 7.37 -2.90
N HIS A 58 9.75 6.38 -2.74
CA HIS A 58 10.89 6.21 -3.63
C HIS A 58 10.46 5.95 -5.07
N GLN A 59 9.44 5.11 -5.30
CA GLN A 59 8.91 4.92 -6.66
C GLN A 59 8.14 6.13 -7.18
N GLN A 60 7.39 6.84 -6.34
CA GLN A 60 6.75 8.08 -6.71
C GLN A 60 7.75 9.11 -7.28
N ALA A 61 8.93 9.23 -6.67
CA ALA A 61 9.98 10.15 -7.11
C ALA A 61 10.60 9.76 -8.47
N ARG A 62 10.48 8.48 -8.86
CA ARG A 62 11.05 7.92 -10.10
C ARG A 62 10.01 7.72 -11.21
N SER A 63 8.73 7.85 -10.90
CA SER A 63 7.62 7.69 -11.84
C SER A 63 7.25 9.00 -12.54
N VAL A 64 6.71 8.86 -13.76
CA VAL A 64 6.21 9.97 -14.58
C VAL A 64 4.69 10.09 -14.49
N ASN A 65 4.17 11.33 -14.58
CA ASN A 65 2.77 11.75 -14.54
C ASN A 65 1.77 10.72 -13.97
N GLY A 66 1.18 9.88 -14.83
CA GLY A 66 0.08 8.97 -14.44
C GLY A 66 0.45 7.93 -13.38
N GLN A 67 1.66 7.36 -13.42
CA GLN A 67 2.11 6.46 -12.36
C GLN A 67 2.39 7.20 -11.06
N ARG A 68 2.91 8.43 -11.15
CA ARG A 68 3.23 9.24 -9.96
C ARG A 68 1.97 9.51 -9.13
N GLU A 69 0.83 9.74 -9.78
CA GLU A 69 -0.45 9.94 -9.11
C GLU A 69 -0.96 8.68 -8.41
N VAL A 70 -0.78 7.50 -9.04
CA VAL A 70 -1.10 6.20 -8.44
C VAL A 70 -0.25 5.95 -7.19
N TYR A 71 1.07 6.17 -7.26
CA TYR A 71 1.94 6.08 -6.09
C TYR A 71 1.60 7.12 -5.02
N ALA A 72 1.23 8.35 -5.40
CA ALA A 72 0.79 9.38 -4.46
C ALA A 72 -0.45 8.96 -3.66
N ARG A 73 -1.44 8.37 -4.35
CA ARG A 73 -2.64 7.82 -3.72
C ARG A 73 -2.28 6.69 -2.77
N ALA A 74 -1.49 5.71 -3.23
CA ALA A 74 -1.04 4.60 -2.40
C ALA A 74 -0.34 5.05 -1.12
N VAL A 75 0.53 6.07 -1.19
CA VAL A 75 1.19 6.65 -0.01
C VAL A 75 0.18 7.22 0.98
N ARG A 76 -0.79 8.03 0.53
CA ARG A 76 -1.82 8.63 1.42
C ARG A 76 -2.63 7.57 2.16
N ILE A 77 -3.01 6.52 1.43
CA ILE A 77 -3.80 5.40 1.92
C ILE A 77 -3.04 4.66 3.02
N VAL A 78 -1.79 4.28 2.76
CA VAL A 78 -0.99 3.52 3.72
C VAL A 78 -0.64 4.38 4.93
N MET A 79 -0.38 5.68 4.74
CA MET A 79 -0.19 6.64 5.84
C MET A 79 -1.43 6.76 6.73
N SER A 80 -2.64 6.72 6.16
CA SER A 80 -3.90 6.72 6.91
C SER A 80 -4.06 5.52 7.84
N MET A 81 -3.29 4.44 7.68
CA MET A 81 -3.33 3.25 8.54
C MET A 81 -2.35 3.29 9.71
N VAL A 82 -1.39 4.22 9.67
CA VAL A 82 -0.35 4.37 10.69
C VAL A 82 -0.89 5.16 11.90
N ASN A 83 -1.98 5.92 11.70
CA ASN A 83 -2.72 6.66 12.72
C ASN A 83 -3.99 5.93 13.15
#